data_AF-A0A965GE09-F1
#
_entry.id   AF-A0A965GE09-F1
#
_cell.length_a   1.000
_cell.length_b   1.000
_cell.length_c   1.000
_cell.angle_alpha   90.00
_cell.angle_beta   90.00
_cell.angle_gamma   90.00
#
_symmetry.space_group_name_H-M   'P 1'
#
loop_
_entity.id
_entity.type
_entity.pdbx_description
1 polymer ?
#
loop_
_entity_poly.entity_id
_entity_poly.type
_entity_poly.pdbx_seq_one_letter_code
_entity_poly.pdbx_strand_id
1 'polypeptide(L)'
;MKNFLLTFLAFVSPIAPLALIVTLFVILDTLVGRWYASKTNQEVISKKTRLGFTRKIIPYFIVLICAYLIDRVIVNEIMRNYIWFDWAFTKFFASVLIWIEYTSIDEKIKWVNGKGLTDRIVEFGKSLKKMVGFSKDLDPKN
;
A
#
# COMPACT_ATOMS: atom_id res chain seq x y z
N MET A 1 7.32 -17.07 28.32
CA MET A 1 6.82 -16.80 26.95
C MET A 1 5.99 -15.52 26.85
N LYS A 2 4.96 -15.32 27.69
CA LYS A 2 4.12 -14.11 27.68
C LYS A 2 4.93 -12.80 27.74
N ASN A 3 5.91 -12.73 28.64
CA ASN A 3 6.76 -11.54 28.78
C ASN A 3 7.62 -11.26 27.54
N PHE A 4 8.15 -12.31 26.91
CA PHE A 4 8.94 -12.17 25.68
C PHE A 4 8.08 -11.62 24.52
N LEU A 5 6.86 -12.14 24.34
CA LEU A 5 5.95 -11.66 23.30
C LEU A 5 5.56 -10.19 23.53
N LEU A 6 5.25 -9.81 24.77
CA LEU A 6 4.92 -8.42 25.10
C LEU A 6 6.10 -7.47 24.85
N THR A 7 7.32 -7.87 25.22
CA THR A 7 8.53 -7.10 24.94
C THR A 7 8.76 -6.95 23.43
N PHE A 8 8.57 -8.02 22.67
CA PHE A 8 8.70 -7.98 21.20
C PHE A 8 7.65 -7.07 20.56
N LEU A 9 6.39 -7.17 20.98
CA LEU A 9 5.31 -6.31 20.48
C LEU A 9 5.54 -4.83 20.84
N ALA A 10 6.02 -4.55 22.05
CA ALA A 10 6.40 -3.20 22.46
C ALA A 10 7.55 -2.67 21.58
N PHE A 11 8.53 -3.51 21.26
CA PHE A 11 9.65 -3.15 20.40
C PHE A 11 9.23 -2.76 18.97
N VAL A 12 8.30 -3.50 18.35
CA VAL A 12 7.80 -3.19 17.00
C VAL A 12 6.63 -2.20 17.00
N SER A 13 6.12 -1.81 18.17
CA SER A 13 4.99 -0.88 18.28
C SER A 13 5.14 0.45 17.52
N PRO A 14 6.34 1.06 17.40
CA PRO A 14 6.48 2.33 16.68
C PRO A 14 6.13 2.22 15.19
N ILE A 15 6.27 1.03 14.60
CA ILE A 15 5.98 0.77 13.19
C ILE A 15 4.65 0.04 12.98
N ALA A 16 3.92 -0.26 14.05
CA ALA A 16 2.64 -0.96 13.97
C ALA A 16 1.62 -0.25 13.06
N PRO A 17 1.50 1.10 13.05
CA PRO A 17 0.60 1.78 12.11
C PRO A 17 0.97 1.53 10.64
N LEU A 18 2.27 1.54 10.30
CA LEU A 18 2.74 1.25 8.94
C LEU A 18 2.47 -0.20 8.55
N ALA A 19 2.77 -1.15 9.45
CA ALA A 19 2.49 -2.56 9.23
C ALA A 19 0.98 -2.84 9.05
N LEU A 20 0.12 -2.12 9.78
CA LEU A 20 -1.33 -2.20 9.63
C LEU A 20 -1.76 -1.74 8.23
N ILE A 21 -1.29 -0.58 7.76
CA ILE A 21 -1.63 -0.07 6.43
C ILE A 21 -1.18 -1.05 5.33
N VAL A 22 0.07 -1.53 5.40
CA VAL A 22 0.58 -2.53 4.45
C VAL A 22 -0.29 -3.79 4.46
N THR A 23 -0.67 -4.26 5.65
CA THR A 23 -1.57 -5.43 5.80
C THR A 23 -2.94 -5.18 5.18
N LEU A 24 -3.52 -3.98 5.35
CA LEU A 24 -4.79 -3.63 4.72
C LEU A 24 -4.70 -3.69 3.20
N PHE A 25 -3.61 -3.19 2.60
CA PHE A 25 -3.40 -3.29 1.15
C PHE A 25 -3.28 -4.75 0.67
N VAL A 26 -2.57 -5.61 1.40
CA VAL A 26 -2.50 -7.05 1.08
C VAL A 26 -3.87 -7.73 1.19
N ILE A 27 -4.70 -7.34 2.18
CA ILE A 27 -6.07 -7.84 2.31
C ILE A 27 -6.91 -7.40 1.11
N LEU A 28 -6.88 -6.11 0.76
CA LEU A 28 -7.58 -5.58 -0.40
C LEU A 28 -7.16 -6.30 -1.69
N ASP A 29 -5.86 -6.49 -1.89
CA ASP A 29 -5.32 -7.23 -3.03
C ASP A 29 -5.85 -8.66 -3.10
N THR A 30 -5.90 -9.34 -1.95
CA THR A 30 -6.41 -10.71 -1.85
C THR A 30 -7.91 -10.77 -2.18
N LEU A 31 -8.70 -9.80 -1.72
CA LEU A 31 -10.13 -9.69 -2.04
C LEU A 31 -10.34 -9.45 -3.54
N VAL A 32 -9.59 -8.50 -4.13
CA VAL A 32 -9.63 -8.21 -5.57
C VAL A 32 -9.15 -9.43 -6.38
N GLY A 33 -8.14 -10.15 -5.90
CA GLY A 33 -7.67 -11.41 -6.49
C GLY A 33 -8.75 -12.49 -6.53
N ARG A 34 -9.51 -12.65 -5.45
CA ARG A 34 -10.65 -13.59 -5.41
C ARG A 34 -11.78 -13.16 -6.33
N TRP A 35 -12.11 -11.87 -6.35
CA TRP A 35 -13.10 -11.32 -7.26
C TRP A 35 -12.69 -11.52 -8.73
N TYR A 36 -11.43 -11.23 -9.08
CA TYR A 36 -10.86 -11.48 -10.40
C TYR A 36 -10.97 -12.94 -10.80
N ALA A 37 -10.58 -13.86 -9.92
CA ALA A 37 -10.67 -15.30 -10.17
C ALA A 37 -12.13 -15.74 -10.43
N SER A 38 -13.08 -15.22 -9.65
CA SER A 38 -14.51 -15.47 -9.88
C SER A 38 -15.01 -14.92 -11.22
N LYS A 39 -14.51 -13.77 -11.68
CA LYS A 39 -14.89 -13.19 -12.98
C LYS A 39 -14.27 -13.89 -14.18
N THR A 40 -13.12 -14.54 -13.97
CA THR A 40 -12.38 -15.26 -15.02
C THR A 40 -12.57 -16.77 -14.97
N ASN A 41 -13.56 -17.26 -14.20
CA ASN A 41 -13.86 -18.69 -14.00
C ASN A 41 -12.65 -19.51 -13.53
N GLN A 42 -11.74 -18.89 -12.78
CA GLN A 42 -10.65 -19.60 -12.11
C GLN A 42 -11.12 -20.19 -10.79
N GLU A 43 -10.58 -21.37 -10.44
CA GLU A 43 -10.92 -22.03 -9.20
C GLU A 43 -10.49 -21.22 -7.95
N VAL A 44 -11.43 -20.99 -7.03
CA VAL A 44 -11.22 -20.28 -5.77
C VAL A 44 -11.29 -21.27 -4.61
N ILE A 45 -10.13 -21.72 -4.15
CA ILE A 45 -9.99 -22.60 -2.97
C ILE A 45 -9.24 -21.90 -1.84
N SER A 46 -9.65 -22.19 -0.60
CA SER A 46 -9.07 -21.60 0.62
C SER A 46 -7.56 -21.81 0.73
N LYS A 47 -7.04 -22.96 0.26
CA LYS A 47 -5.60 -23.25 0.25
C LYS A 47 -4.83 -22.27 -0.63
N LYS A 48 -5.34 -21.96 -1.83
CA LYS A 48 -4.71 -21.02 -2.78
C LYS A 48 -4.74 -19.59 -2.26
N THR A 49 -5.87 -19.16 -1.70
CA THR A 49 -6.00 -17.84 -1.06
C THR A 49 -5.03 -17.69 0.11
N ARG A 50 -4.98 -18.69 1.01
CA ARG A 50 -4.07 -18.66 2.16
C ARG A 50 -2.62 -18.60 1.71
N LEU A 51 -2.20 -19.44 0.75
CA LEU A 51 -0.84 -19.43 0.23
C LEU A 51 -0.45 -18.09 -0.40
N GLY A 52 -1.36 -17.49 -1.19
CA GLY A 52 -1.14 -16.16 -1.79
C GLY A 52 -0.98 -15.07 -0.72
N PHE A 53 -1.87 -15.05 0.27
CA PHE A 53 -1.83 -14.10 1.37
C PHE A 53 -0.56 -14.24 2.22
N THR A 54 -0.23 -15.47 2.65
CA THR A 54 0.94 -15.71 3.52
C THR A 54 2.26 -15.39 2.82
N ARG A 55 2.35 -15.66 1.50
CA ARG A 55 3.53 -15.34 0.69
C ARG A 55 3.79 -13.84 0.54
N LYS A 56 2.78 -13.01 0.77
CA LYS A 56 2.92 -11.55 0.77
C LYS A 56 3.19 -11.02 2.17
N ILE A 57 2.37 -11.41 3.14
CA ILE A 57 2.42 -10.81 4.47
C ILE A 57 3.73 -11.14 5.22
N ILE A 58 4.21 -12.39 5.15
CA ILE A 58 5.43 -12.81 5.87
C ILE A 58 6.66 -12.00 5.43
N PRO A 59 7.04 -11.96 4.13
CA PRO A 59 8.19 -11.17 3.72
C PRO A 59 7.99 -9.67 3.94
N TYR A 60 6.76 -9.16 3.86
CA TYR A 60 6.49 -7.73 4.07
C TYR A 60 6.74 -7.32 5.51
N PHE A 61 6.30 -8.13 6.48
CA PHE A 61 6.64 -7.91 7.90
C PHE A 61 8.15 -8.01 8.15
N ILE A 62 8.85 -8.95 7.52
CA ILE A 62 10.31 -9.07 7.63
C ILE A 62 10.99 -7.80 7.11
N VAL A 63 10.60 -7.31 5.92
CA VAL A 63 11.15 -6.09 5.33
C VAL A 63 10.92 -4.88 6.23
N LEU A 64 9.71 -4.71 6.77
CA LEU A 64 9.39 -3.59 7.66
C LEU A 64 10.20 -3.63 8.97
N ILE A 65 10.35 -4.81 9.57
CA ILE A 65 11.15 -4.97 10.79
C ILE A 65 12.64 -4.70 10.50
N CYS A 66 13.17 -5.23 9.40
CA CYS A 66 14.56 -4.97 9.01
C CYS A 66 14.81 -3.49 8.70
N ALA A 67 13.91 -2.83 7.97
CA ALA A 67 14.01 -1.40 7.69
C ALA A 67 13.96 -0.57 8.99
N TYR A 68 13.10 -0.96 9.94
CA TYR A 68 13.04 -0.34 11.26
C TYR A 68 14.32 -0.51 12.07
N LEU A 69 14.92 -1.70 12.03
CA LEU A 69 16.21 -1.94 12.68
C LEU A 69 17.31 -1.06 12.08
N ILE A 70 17.35 -0.94 10.75
CA ILE A 70 18.29 -0.05 10.04
C ILE A 70 18.05 1.40 10.44
N ASP A 71 16.79 1.85 10.50
CA ASP A 71 16.47 3.20 10.97
C ASP A 71 16.97 3.45 12.40
N ARG A 72 16.73 2.48 13.28
CA ARG A 72 17.01 2.57 14.70
C ARG A 72 18.50 2.49 15.03
N VAL A 73 19.30 1.78 14.24
CA VAL A 73 20.73 1.55 14.46
C VAL A 73 21.61 2.50 13.64
N ILE A 74 21.26 2.76 12.38
CA ILE A 74 22.14 3.46 11.42
C ILE A 74 21.58 4.82 11.06
N VAL A 75 20.34 4.88 10.57
CA VAL A 75 19.80 6.10 9.95
C VAL A 75 19.56 7.18 10.99
N ASN A 76 19.08 6.86 12.19
CA ASN A 76 18.89 7.86 13.23
C ASN A 76 20.20 8.46 13.75
N GLU A 77 21.34 7.79 13.59
CA GLU A 77 22.64 8.37 13.95
C GLU A 77 23.16 9.32 12.85
N ILE A 78 22.93 8.99 11.58
CA ILE A 78 23.45 9.73 10.43
C ILE A 78 22.51 10.88 9.99
N MET A 79 21.20 10.64 10.04
CA MET A 79 20.18 11.49 9.42
C MET A 79 19.40 12.35 10.40
N ARG A 80 19.54 12.20 11.73
CA ARG A 80 18.81 13.04 12.71
C ARG A 80 19.05 14.55 12.53
N ASN A 81 20.21 14.93 11.98
CA ASN A 81 20.55 16.33 11.73
C ASN A 81 20.02 16.86 10.38
N TYR A 82 19.55 15.99 9.48
CA TYR A 82 19.13 16.35 8.12
C TYR A 82 17.67 16.01 7.80
N ILE A 83 17.10 15.01 8.48
CA ILE A 83 15.73 14.54 8.29
C ILE A 83 14.94 14.73 9.58
N TRP A 84 13.96 15.63 9.52
CA TRP A 84 13.05 16.00 10.61
C TRP A 84 11.97 14.96 10.99
N PHE A 85 11.81 13.87 10.23
CA PHE A 85 10.82 12.83 10.53
C PHE A 85 11.47 11.48 10.84
N ASP A 86 11.02 10.85 11.93
CA ASP A 86 11.49 9.53 12.34
C ASP A 86 11.13 8.43 11.32
N TRP A 87 11.97 7.40 11.29
CA TRP A 87 11.79 6.14 10.54
C TRP A 87 11.58 6.35 9.03
N ALA A 88 12.38 7.24 8.44
CA ALA A 88 12.28 7.61 7.04
C ALA A 88 12.46 6.41 6.10
N PHE A 89 13.41 5.53 6.41
CA PHE A 89 13.70 4.35 5.61
C PHE A 89 12.56 3.34 5.69
N THR A 90 12.00 3.12 6.88
CA THR A 90 10.84 2.25 7.10
C THR A 90 9.62 2.77 6.34
N LYS A 91 9.35 4.08 6.38
CA LYS A 91 8.25 4.71 5.63
C LYS A 91 8.44 4.55 4.12
N PHE A 92 9.68 4.67 3.63
CA PHE A 92 9.99 4.45 2.22
C PHE A 92 9.66 3.01 1.81
N PHE A 93 10.15 2.00 2.53
CA PHE A 93 9.84 0.60 2.23
C PHE A 93 8.34 0.28 2.39
N ALA A 94 7.67 0.80 3.41
CA ALA A 94 6.22 0.66 3.56
C ALA A 94 5.48 1.20 2.33
N SER A 95 5.91 2.35 1.80
CA SER A 95 5.33 2.95 0.60
C SER A 95 5.56 2.10 -0.64
N VAL A 96 6.76 1.53 -0.81
CA VAL A 96 7.07 0.59 -1.90
C VAL A 96 6.19 -0.66 -1.82
N LEU A 97 5.99 -1.24 -0.63
CA LEU A 97 5.13 -2.41 -0.43
C LEU A 97 3.66 -2.09 -0.77
N ILE A 98 3.16 -0.93 -0.32
CA ILE A 98 1.82 -0.45 -0.66
C ILE A 98 1.68 -0.26 -2.18
N TRP A 99 2.70 0.31 -2.82
CA TRP A 99 2.72 0.54 -4.28
C TRP A 99 2.66 -0.77 -5.08
N ILE A 100 3.37 -1.81 -4.64
CA ILE A 100 3.33 -3.13 -5.29
C ILE A 100 1.91 -3.71 -5.23
N GLU A 101 1.25 -3.65 -4.07
CA GLU A 101 -0.11 -4.17 -3.91
C GLU A 101 -1.14 -3.33 -4.67
N TYR A 102 -1.00 -2.00 -4.64
CA TYR A 102 -1.83 -1.09 -5.45
C TYR A 102 -1.73 -1.42 -6.95
N THR A 103 -0.52 -1.59 -7.47
CA THR A 103 -0.30 -1.93 -8.88
C THR A 103 -0.92 -3.28 -9.23
N SER A 104 -0.77 -4.28 -8.36
CA SER A 104 -1.40 -5.60 -8.57
C SER A 104 -2.94 -5.52 -8.57
N ILE A 105 -3.53 -4.69 -7.71
CA ILE A 105 -4.97 -4.41 -7.72
C ILE A 105 -5.38 -3.75 -9.04
N ASP A 106 -4.65 -2.72 -9.47
CA ASP A 106 -4.93 -1.94 -10.67
C ASP A 106 -4.92 -2.83 -11.93
N GLU A 107 -3.92 -3.70 -12.06
CA GLU A 107 -3.80 -4.69 -13.14
C GLU A 107 -5.02 -5.63 -13.20
N LYS A 108 -5.42 -6.20 -12.05
CA LYS A 108 -6.58 -7.11 -11.98
C LYS A 108 -7.87 -6.41 -12.37
N ILE A 109 -8.06 -5.16 -11.93
CA ILE A 109 -9.23 -4.36 -12.30
C ILE A 109 -9.22 -4.08 -13.81
N LYS A 110 -8.04 -3.75 -14.38
CA LYS A 110 -7.86 -3.49 -15.80
C LYS A 110 -8.14 -4.71 -16.66
N TRP A 111 -7.71 -5.90 -16.25
CA TRP A 111 -7.99 -7.15 -16.97
C TRP A 111 -9.48 -7.49 -17.05
N VAL A 112 -10.28 -7.12 -16.06
CA VAL A 112 -11.73 -7.40 -16.06
C VAL A 112 -12.53 -6.29 -16.73
N ASN A 113 -12.17 -5.03 -16.49
CA ASN A 113 -12.98 -3.87 -16.88
C ASN A 113 -12.42 -3.09 -18.09
N GLY A 114 -11.25 -3.47 -18.62
CA GLY A 114 -10.53 -2.74 -19.67
C GLY A 114 -9.81 -1.47 -19.20
N LYS A 115 -10.24 -0.89 -18.06
CA LYS A 115 -9.65 0.30 -17.42
C LYS A 115 -9.30 0.02 -15.96
N GLY A 116 -8.11 0.44 -15.55
CA GLY A 116 -7.66 0.41 -14.16
C GLY A 116 -8.31 1.48 -13.29
N LEU A 117 -8.05 1.40 -11.99
CA LEU A 117 -8.31 2.46 -11.01
C LEU A 117 -7.52 3.73 -11.34
N THR A 118 -6.25 3.61 -11.75
CA THR A 118 -5.41 4.76 -12.13
C THR A 118 -6.02 5.50 -13.33
N ASP A 119 -6.46 4.75 -14.35
CA ASP A 119 -7.10 5.31 -15.54
C ASP A 119 -8.35 6.13 -15.17
N ARG A 120 -9.18 5.59 -14.26
CA ARG A 120 -10.39 6.25 -13.77
C ARG A 120 -10.09 7.53 -13.00
N ILE A 121 -9.07 7.53 -12.15
CA ILE A 121 -8.63 8.72 -11.39
C ILE A 121 -8.17 9.82 -12.36
N VAL A 122 -7.36 9.46 -13.37
CA VAL A 122 -6.88 10.40 -14.38
C VAL A 122 -8.03 10.96 -15.21
N GLU A 123 -8.98 10.14 -15.63
CA GLU A 123 -10.19 10.59 -16.35
C GLU A 123 -11.03 11.54 -15.51
N PHE A 124 -11.24 11.23 -14.23
CA PHE A 124 -11.96 12.10 -13.31
C PHE A 124 -11.27 13.46 -13.15
N GLY A 125 -9.95 13.48 -12.97
CA GLY A 125 -9.17 14.72 -12.90
C GLY A 125 -9.26 15.57 -14.17
N LYS A 126 -9.23 14.94 -15.36
CA LYS A 126 -9.44 15.64 -16.64
C LYS A 126 -10.84 16.25 -16.73
N SER A 127 -11.88 15.53 -16.28
CA SER A 127 -13.26 16.04 -16.23
C SER A 127 -13.40 17.25 -15.30
N LEU A 128 -12.80 17.21 -14.10
CA LEU A 128 -12.77 18.36 -13.19
C LEU A 128 -12.06 19.56 -13.82
N LYS A 129 -10.90 19.35 -14.44
CA LYS A 129 -10.17 20.43 -15.13
C LYS A 129 -11.01 21.06 -16.23
N LYS A 130 -11.79 20.27 -16.97
CA LYS A 130 -12.69 20.78 -18.01
C LYS A 130 -13.83 21.62 -17.43
N MET A 131 -14.44 21.20 -16.32
CA MET A 131 -15.50 21.98 -15.64
C MET A 131 -14.96 23.31 -15.10
N VAL A 132 -13.81 23.29 -14.44
CA VAL A 132 -13.16 24.51 -13.92
C VAL A 132 -12.66 25.41 -15.06
N GLY A 133 -12.17 24.83 -16.16
CA GLY A 133 -11.79 25.57 -17.37
C GLY A 133 -12.98 26.26 -18.03
N PHE A 134 -14.09 25.55 -18.20
CA PHE A 134 -15.36 26.13 -18.66
C PHE A 134 -15.85 27.28 -17.76
N SER A 135 -15.64 27.18 -16.44
CA SER A 135 -15.97 28.27 -15.52
C SER A 135 -15.08 29.50 -15.69
N LYS A 136 -13.86 29.38 -16.21
CA LYS A 136 -12.99 30.53 -16.51
C LYS A 136 -13.35 31.21 -17.83
N ASP A 137 -13.84 30.44 -18.81
CA ASP A 137 -14.33 30.99 -20.08
C ASP A 137 -15.72 31.66 -19.93
N LEU A 138 -16.42 31.38 -18.82
CA LEU A 138 -17.71 31.96 -18.44
C LEU A 138 -17.59 33.06 -17.38
N ASP A 139 -16.38 33.52 -17.04
CA ASP A 139 -16.17 34.74 -16.26
C ASP A 139 -15.86 35.88 -17.24
N PRO A 140 -16.88 36.49 -17.88
CA PRO A 140 -16.69 37.77 -18.52
C PRO A 140 -16.44 38.75 -17.38
N LYS A 141 -15.17 39.03 -17.10
CA LYS A 141 -14.79 40.31 -16.51
C LYS A 141 -15.23 41.41 -17.46
N ASN A 142 -16.49 41.79 -17.30
CA ASN A 142 -16.93 43.18 -17.29
C ASN A 142 -16.13 43.93 -16.21
#